data_AF-A0A353C7N5-F1
#
_entry.id   AF-A0A353C7N5-F1
#
_cell.length_a   1.000
_cell.length_b   1.000
_cell.length_c   1.000
_cell.angle_alpha   90.00
_cell.angle_beta   90.00
_cell.angle_gamma   90.00
#
_symmetry.space_group_name_H-M   'P 1'
#
loop_
_entity.id
_entity.type
_entity.pdbx_description
1 polymer ?
#
loop_
_entity_poly.entity_id
_entity_poly.type
_entity_poly.pdbx_seq_one_letter_code
_entity_poly.pdbx_strand_id
1 'polypeptide(L)' 'MLTLKEGDSATCGICGKETTVTIVTERNGIQAFDLKCWHRNAECPSCGRLVRDASEVVQEVVPHCDDCNGPFHDDDE' A
#
# COMPACT_ATOMS: atom_id res chain seq x y z
N MET A 1 -4.58 3.87 -11.27
CA MET A 1 -5.75 3.37 -10.53
C MET A 1 -5.94 1.90 -10.84
N LEU A 2 -5.25 1.08 -10.05
CA LEU A 2 -5.56 -0.31 -9.81
C LEU A 2 -6.99 -0.40 -9.29
N THR A 3 -7.80 -1.24 -9.92
CA THR A 3 -9.17 -1.52 -9.47
C THR A 3 -9.16 -2.90 -8.82
N LEU A 4 -8.60 -2.99 -7.61
CA LEU A 4 -8.57 -4.23 -6.84
C LEU A 4 -9.78 -4.29 -5.90
N LYS A 5 -10.37 -5.48 -5.75
CA LYS A 5 -11.42 -5.78 -4.78
C LYS A 5 -11.01 -6.92 -3.86
N GLU A 6 -11.73 -7.09 -2.76
CA GLU A 6 -11.59 -8.24 -1.88
C GLU A 6 -11.65 -9.55 -2.68
N GLY A 7 -10.69 -10.45 -2.43
CA GLY A 7 -10.54 -11.71 -3.14
C GLY A 7 -9.64 -11.66 -4.37
N ASP A 8 -9.26 -10.49 -4.87
CA ASP A 8 -8.33 -10.38 -6.00
C ASP A 8 -6.89 -10.72 -5.58
N SER A 9 -6.12 -11.29 -6.51
CA SER A 9 -4.68 -11.52 -6.33
C SER A 9 -3.89 -10.23 -6.56
N ALA A 10 -2.94 -9.95 -5.68
CA ALA A 10 -2.04 -8.81 -5.80
C ALA A 10 -0.65 -9.13 -5.24
N THR A 11 0.37 -8.46 -5.76
CA THR A 11 1.74 -8.56 -5.21
C THR A 11 1.89 -7.56 -4.06
N CYS A 12 2.28 -8.04 -2.88
CA CYS A 12 2.54 -7.18 -1.74
C CYS A 12 3.80 -6.33 -1.99
N GLY A 13 3.68 -5.00 -1.89
CA GLY A 13 4.78 -4.06 -2.03
C GLY A 13 5.80 -4.09 -0.89
N ILE A 14 5.47 -4.76 0.23
CA ILE A 14 6.37 -4.91 1.38
C ILE A 14 7.17 -6.21 1.30
N CYS A 15 6.51 -7.35 1.06
CA CYS A 15 7.18 -8.65 1.08
C CYS A 15 7.47 -9.24 -0.31
N GLY A 16 7.01 -8.60 -1.38
CA GLY A 16 7.23 -9.01 -2.78
C GLY A 16 6.52 -10.29 -3.20
N LYS A 17 5.68 -10.88 -2.34
CA LYS A 17 4.97 -12.14 -2.62
C LYS A 17 3.57 -11.87 -3.17
N GLU A 18 3.12 -12.75 -4.05
CA GLU A 18 1.70 -12.79 -4.45
C GLU A 18 0.83 -13.21 -3.26
N THR A 19 -0.25 -12.49 -3.07
CA THR A 19 -1.20 -12.67 -1.98
C THR A 19 -2.59 -12.22 -2.42
N THR A 20 -3.56 -12.24 -1.52
CA THR A 20 -4.96 -11.92 -1.81
C THR A 20 -5.39 -10.69 -1.01
N VAL A 21 -6.14 -9.79 -1.64
CA VAL A 21 -6.77 -8.65 -0.96
C VAL A 21 -7.86 -9.16 -0.03
N THR A 22 -7.81 -8.75 1.24
CA THR A 22 -8.78 -9.13 2.27
C THR A 22 -9.71 -8.00 2.64
N ILE A 23 -9.24 -6.75 2.60
CA ILE A 23 -10.04 -5.56 2.90
C ILE A 23 -9.59 -4.44 1.96
N VAL A 24 -10.55 -3.67 1.46
CA VAL A 24 -10.28 -2.43 0.73
C VAL A 24 -10.82 -1.26 1.54
N THR A 25 -9.99 -0.28 1.82
CA THR A 25 -10.37 0.99 2.46
C THR A 25 -9.97 2.17 1.59
N GLU A 26 -10.76 3.24 1.59
CA GLU A 26 -10.45 4.47 0.85
C GLU A 26 -10.50 5.67 1.79
N ARG A 27 -9.47 6.51 1.76
CA ARG A 27 -9.41 7.77 2.53
C ARG A 27 -8.70 8.83 1.72
N ASN A 28 -9.23 10.05 1.71
CA ASN A 28 -8.70 11.17 0.93
C ASN A 28 -8.45 10.82 -0.57
N GLY A 29 -9.27 9.94 -1.14
CA GLY A 29 -9.17 9.50 -2.54
C GLY A 29 -8.03 8.50 -2.82
N ILE A 30 -7.38 7.96 -1.78
CA ILE A 30 -6.35 6.94 -1.90
C ILE A 30 -6.87 5.64 -1.31
N GLN A 31 -6.69 4.55 -2.06
CA GLN A 31 -7.09 3.21 -1.65
C GLN A 31 -5.94 2.51 -0.90
N ALA A 32 -6.29 1.94 0.25
CA ALA A 32 -5.50 1.00 1.02
C ALA A 32 -6.09 -0.41 0.87
N PHE A 33 -5.19 -1.39 0.86
CA PHE A 33 -5.47 -2.80 0.65
C PHE A 33 -4.80 -3.58 1.76
N ASP A 34 -5.61 -4.14 2.66
CA ASP A 34 -5.14 -5.14 3.59
C ASP A 34 -5.04 -6.46 2.84
N LEU A 35 -3.88 -7.11 2.95
CA LEU A 35 -3.58 -8.35 2.26
C LEU A 35 -3.57 -9.53 3.23
N LYS A 36 -3.78 -10.74 2.72
CA LYS A 36 -3.74 -11.99 3.50
C LYS A 36 -2.38 -12.24 4.17
N CYS A 37 -1.31 -11.60 3.68
CA CYS A 37 -0.01 -11.59 4.33
C CYS A 37 0.11 -10.60 5.51
N TRP A 38 -1.00 -10.01 5.96
CA TRP A 38 -1.07 -9.06 7.09
C TRP A 38 -0.31 -7.76 6.88
N HIS A 39 -0.11 -7.37 5.62
CA HIS A 39 0.49 -6.11 5.26
C HIS A 39 -0.56 -5.21 4.62
N ARG A 40 -0.68 -3.99 5.14
CA ARG A 40 -1.47 -2.95 4.49
C ARG A 40 -0.62 -2.25 3.45
N ASN A 41 -1.15 -2.19 2.24
CA ASN A 41 -0.52 -1.54 1.10
C ASN A 41 -1.42 -0.42 0.62
N ALA A 42 -0.86 0.54 -0.11
CA ALA A 42 -1.61 1.56 -0.81
C ALA A 42 -1.14 1.63 -2.26
N GLU A 43 -1.99 2.12 -3.16
CA GLU A 43 -1.55 2.38 -4.53
C GLU A 43 -0.63 3.60 -4.56
N CYS A 44 0.57 3.44 -5.14
CA CYS A 44 1.41 4.56 -5.50
C CYS A 44 0.77 5.32 -6.69
N PRO A 45 0.40 6.60 -6.55
CA PRO A 45 -0.24 7.36 -7.64
C PRO A 45 0.69 7.61 -8.83
N SER A 46 2.01 7.55 -8.62
CA SER A 46 3.02 7.81 -9.66
C SER A 46 3.24 6.62 -10.58
N CYS A 47 3.34 5.41 -10.03
CA CYS A 47 3.68 4.20 -10.79
C CYS A 47 2.55 3.14 -10.82
N GLY A 48 1.49 3.32 -10.04
CA GLY A 48 0.35 2.41 -9.98
C GLY A 48 0.66 1.05 -9.37
N ARG A 49 1.72 0.92 -8.56
CA ARG A 49 2.07 -0.31 -7.83
C ARG A 49 1.52 -0.28 -6.42
N LEU A 50 1.28 -1.46 -5.84
CA LEU A 50 1.06 -1.58 -4.40
C LEU A 50 2.39 -1.35 -3.68
N VAL A 51 2.35 -0.45 -2.70
CA VAL A 51 3.51 -0.05 -1.92
C VAL A 51 3.12 0.05 -0.44
N ARG A 52 4.11 0.21 0.45
CA ARG A 52 3.86 0.31 1.88
C ARG A 52 2.92 1.47 2.15
N ASP A 53 1.86 1.21 2.90
CA ASP A 53 1.09 2.28 3.53
C ASP A 53 1.92 2.81 4.70
N ALA A 54 2.30 4.09 4.63
CA ALA A 54 3.11 4.80 5.61
C ALA A 54 2.26 5.66 6.55
N SER A 55 0.99 5.33 6.67
CA SER A 55 0.05 6.11 7.47
C SER A 55 0.16 5.69 8.93
N GLU A 56 0.71 6.56 9.76
CA GLU A 56 0.76 6.32 11.21
C GLU A 56 -0.63 6.35 11.86
N VAL A 57 -1.55 7.09 11.25
CA VAL A 57 -2.94 7.22 11.71
C VAL A 57 -3.89 6.59 10.70
N VAL A 58 -4.88 5.87 11.22
CA VAL A 58 -5.93 5.25 10.41
C VAL A 58 -6.66 6.28 9.55
N GLN A 59 -6.67 7.57 9.92
CA GLN A 59 -7.39 8.65 9.23
C GLN A 59 -6.87 9.03 7.84
N GLU A 60 -5.66 8.62 7.47
CA GLU A 60 -5.07 8.91 6.17
C GLU A 60 -4.48 7.64 5.53
N VAL A 61 -4.30 7.67 4.21
CA VAL A 61 -3.59 6.65 3.44
C VAL A 61 -2.46 7.34 2.66
N VAL A 62 -1.22 7.14 3.07
CA VAL A 62 -0.01 7.71 2.48
C VAL A 62 0.82 6.59 1.86
N PRO A 63 0.82 6.43 0.53
CA PRO A 63 1.61 5.40 -0.14
C PRO A 63 3.09 5.82 -0.18
N HIS A 64 3.96 4.99 0.38
CA HIS A 64 5.41 5.15 0.24
C HIS A 64 6.00 4.15 -0.74
N CYS A 65 6.53 4.67 -1.84
CA CYS A 65 7.17 3.88 -2.88
C CYS A 65 8.67 4.17 -2.91
N ASP A 66 9.51 3.19 -2.56
CA ASP A 66 10.97 3.32 -2.65
C ASP A 66 11.46 3.73 -4.05
N ASP A 67 10.84 3.17 -5.10
CA ASP A 67 11.18 3.52 -6.49
C ASP A 67 10.82 4.97 -6.86
N CYS A 68 9.75 5.54 -6.30
CA CYS A 68 9.25 6.86 -6.69
C CYS A 68 9.65 7.99 -5.73
N ASN A 69 9.72 7.68 -4.44
CA ASN A 69 9.91 8.65 -3.36
C ASN A 69 11.23 8.44 -2.61
N GLY A 70 12.05 7.45 -3.02
CA GLY A 70 13.27 7.07 -2.34
C GLY A 70 13.01 6.21 -1.09
N PRO A 71 14.07 5.69 -0.46
CA PRO A 71 13.92 4.88 0.74
C PRO A 71 13.30 5.67 1.89
N PHE A 72 12.58 4.96 2.76
CA PHE A 72 12.18 5.52 4.04
C PHE A 72 13.46 5.84 4.81
N HIS A 73 13.75 7.12 4.97
CA HIS A 73 14.74 7.58 5.94
C HIS A 73 13.97 7.77 7.25
N ASP A 74 14.03 6.77 8.13
CA ASP A 74 13.83 7.03 9.55
C ASP A 74 15.00 7.92 9.97
N ASP A 75 14.72 9.22 10.12
CA ASP A 75 15.63 10.21 10.69
C ASP A 75 15.71 9.92 12.21
N ASP A 76 16.34 8.80 12.56
CA ASP A 76 16.76 8.47 13.92
C ASP A 76 18.13 9.15 14.14
N GLU A 77 18.09 10.43 14.54
CA GLU A 77 19.23 11.16 15.14
C GLU A 77 19.22 11.02 16.67
#